data_AF-A0A258TW76-F1
#
_entry.id   AF-A0A258TW76-F1
#
_cell.length_a   1.000
_cell.length_b   1.000
_cell.length_c   1.000
_cell.angle_alpha   90.00
_cell.angle_beta   90.00
_cell.angle_gamma   90.00
#
_symmetry.space_group_name_H-M   'P 1'
#
loop_
_entity.id
_entity.type
_entity.pdbx_description
1 polymer ?
#
loop_
_entity_poly.entity_id
_entity_poly.type
_entity_poly.pdbx_seq_one_letter_code
_entity_poly.pdbx_strand_id
1 'polypeptide(L)'
;MYLSIFKNYLLKQTLTQEDTIDFLTALIDAIRPKNVNDIEEATHSIQALCFTLSQCEEYATLLRNAILSIIQEKKSVSLFADSGIQTNHGFFAELFRRISHRILPDVIDRQYLKDVFGLIFHKNSDSDWVTGVEDQVWADLFATLQFQHADLSLKAKAKKQLVDAIQVLSYRLSASGLEPDLIKHHEDLEDYTSPFIVQNVELLKFFSDESITQIDINHIHVMLDQCQLVTEKVRKSCEYTGTSIQLTSLTQRIHQQITRLKLLFNILTDVVGMQLQSEIQEHAKTNITSKVVPLFKSLVEAESEKNSISGHWRQNMELM
;
A
#
# COMPACT_ATOMS: atom_id res chain seq x y z
N MET A 1 -12.25 26.77 -4.64
CA MET A 1 -12.36 25.91 -3.44
C MET A 1 -10.99 25.65 -2.83
N TYR A 2 -10.04 25.04 -3.55
CA TYR A 2 -8.71 24.70 -3.00
C TYR A 2 -7.91 25.88 -2.43
N LEU A 3 -7.98 27.07 -3.07
CA LEU A 3 -7.24 28.25 -2.61
C LEU A 3 -7.47 28.58 -1.12
N SER A 4 -8.69 28.45 -0.60
CA SER A 4 -8.95 28.71 0.82
C SER A 4 -8.34 27.65 1.72
N ILE A 5 -8.33 26.38 1.29
CA ILE A 5 -7.73 25.27 2.05
C ILE A 5 -6.22 25.50 2.19
N PHE A 6 -5.53 25.78 1.08
CA PHE A 6 -4.09 26.08 1.09
C PHE A 6 -3.75 27.33 1.89
N LYS A 7 -4.50 28.43 1.71
CA LYS A 7 -4.29 29.67 2.47
C LYS A 7 -4.47 29.46 3.96
N ASN A 8 -5.50 28.74 4.39
CA ASN A 8 -5.73 28.46 5.81
C ASN A 8 -4.59 27.65 6.43
N TYR A 9 -3.99 26.72 5.68
CA TYR A 9 -2.84 25.96 6.14
C TYR A 9 -1.57 26.83 6.22
N LEU A 10 -1.32 27.69 5.23
CA LEU A 10 -0.18 28.62 5.21
C LEU A 10 -0.20 29.65 6.34
N LEU A 11 -1.38 30.06 6.81
CA LEU A 11 -1.53 31.04 7.88
C LEU A 11 -1.11 30.51 9.26
N LYS A 12 -0.89 29.20 9.41
CA LYS A 12 -0.49 28.60 10.68
C LYS A 12 0.98 28.87 10.97
N GLN A 13 1.25 29.57 12.08
CA GLN A 13 2.62 29.96 12.48
C GLN A 13 3.51 28.77 12.89
N THR A 14 2.92 27.68 13.36
CA THR A 14 3.61 26.43 13.67
C THR A 14 2.73 25.28 13.22
N LEU A 15 3.18 24.52 12.24
CA LEU A 15 2.44 23.39 11.69
C LEU A 15 2.54 22.20 12.63
N THR A 16 1.42 21.84 13.26
CA THR A 16 1.33 20.59 14.02
C THR A 16 0.95 19.42 13.10
N GLN A 17 1.11 18.21 13.62
CA GLN A 17 0.66 17.00 12.95
C GLN A 17 -0.87 16.99 12.75
N GLU A 18 -1.63 17.48 13.73
CA GLU A 18 -3.09 17.59 13.61
C GLU A 18 -3.48 18.55 12.50
N ASP A 19 -2.80 19.70 12.40
CA ASP A 19 -3.02 20.65 11.31
C ASP A 19 -2.77 20.03 9.92
N THR A 20 -1.76 19.17 9.82
CA THR A 20 -1.41 18.48 8.57
C THR A 20 -2.49 17.47 8.19
N ILE A 21 -2.99 16.70 9.17
CA ILE A 21 -4.08 15.75 8.96
C ILE A 21 -5.36 16.48 8.55
N ASP A 22 -5.72 17.57 9.22
CA ASP A 22 -6.89 18.37 8.89
C ASP A 22 -6.80 18.97 7.49
N PHE A 23 -5.61 19.43 7.09
CA PHE A 23 -5.37 19.95 5.75
C PHE A 23 -5.58 18.89 4.66
N LEU A 24 -5.02 17.69 4.84
CA LEU A 24 -5.23 16.60 3.88
C LEU A 24 -6.67 16.10 3.87
N THR A 25 -7.31 16.04 5.04
CA THR A 25 -8.73 15.68 5.16
C THR A 25 -9.61 16.67 4.41
N ALA A 26 -9.37 17.97 4.59
CA ALA A 26 -10.10 19.02 3.87
C ALA A 26 -9.91 18.93 2.34
N LEU A 27 -8.72 18.52 1.86
CA LEU A 27 -8.48 18.28 0.43
C LEU A 27 -9.27 17.08 -0.09
N ILE A 28 -9.27 15.95 0.63
CA ILE A 28 -10.08 14.79 0.26
C ILE A 28 -11.57 15.12 0.31
N ASP A 29 -12.03 15.89 1.29
CA ASP A 29 -13.42 16.35 1.39
C ASP A 29 -13.83 17.22 0.20
N ALA A 30 -12.91 18.04 -0.30
CA ALA A 30 -13.13 18.88 -1.48
C ALA A 30 -13.11 18.08 -2.80
N ILE A 31 -12.42 16.94 -2.83
CA ILE A 31 -12.40 16.02 -4.00
C ILE A 31 -13.64 15.12 -4.01
N ARG A 32 -14.08 14.68 -2.83
CA ARG A 32 -15.15 13.69 -2.68
C ARG A 32 -16.43 14.16 -3.38
N PRO A 33 -17.01 13.32 -4.27
CA PRO A 33 -18.24 13.69 -4.93
C PRO A 33 -19.41 13.68 -3.94
N LYS A 34 -20.43 14.50 -4.20
CA LYS A 34 -21.64 14.56 -3.34
C LYS A 34 -22.44 13.27 -3.43
N ASN A 35 -22.45 12.67 -4.62
CA ASN A 35 -22.99 11.35 -4.89
C ASN A 35 -21.83 10.40 -5.18
N VAL A 36 -21.74 9.30 -4.43
CA VAL A 36 -20.65 8.31 -4.53
C VAL A 36 -20.51 7.73 -5.95
N ASN A 37 -21.61 7.65 -6.69
CA ASN A 37 -21.63 7.14 -8.06
C ASN A 37 -21.22 8.20 -9.11
N ASP A 38 -21.03 9.46 -8.72
CA ASP A 38 -20.63 10.54 -9.62
C ASP A 38 -19.09 10.62 -9.72
N ILE A 39 -18.53 9.66 -10.46
CA ILE A 39 -17.09 9.55 -10.69
C ILE A 39 -16.57 10.74 -11.52
N GLU A 40 -17.41 11.34 -12.36
CA GLU A 40 -17.08 12.52 -13.15
C GLU A 40 -16.86 13.74 -12.24
N GLU A 41 -17.70 13.96 -11.21
CA GLU A 41 -17.50 15.04 -10.23
C GLU A 41 -16.15 14.89 -9.51
N ALA A 42 -15.80 13.67 -9.08
CA ALA A 42 -14.50 13.40 -8.45
C ALA A 42 -13.33 13.65 -9.41
N THR A 43 -13.47 13.19 -10.66
CA THR A 43 -12.46 13.37 -11.73
C THR A 43 -12.19 14.85 -12.00
N HIS A 44 -13.24 15.64 -12.19
CA HIS A 44 -13.12 17.08 -12.40
C HIS A 44 -12.50 17.78 -11.18
N SER A 45 -12.85 17.36 -9.97
CA SER A 45 -12.27 17.90 -8.74
C SER A 45 -10.77 17.63 -8.64
N ILE A 46 -10.30 16.44 -9.00
CA ILE A 46 -8.86 16.11 -9.05
C ILE A 46 -8.15 16.92 -10.13
N GLN A 47 -8.72 17.02 -11.33
CA GLN A 47 -8.16 17.84 -12.41
C GLN A 47 -8.06 19.32 -12.02
N ALA A 48 -9.06 19.85 -11.31
CA ALA A 48 -9.03 21.21 -10.78
C ALA A 48 -7.95 21.40 -9.69
N LEU A 49 -7.66 20.37 -8.89
CA LEU A 49 -6.53 20.37 -7.97
C LEU A 49 -5.21 20.39 -8.75
N CYS A 50 -5.03 19.51 -9.76
CA CYS A 50 -3.85 19.52 -10.63
C CYS A 50 -3.62 20.91 -11.27
N PHE A 51 -4.69 21.53 -11.78
CA PHE A 51 -4.63 22.89 -12.30
C PHE A 51 -4.15 23.87 -11.22
N THR A 52 -4.74 23.82 -10.02
CA THR A 52 -4.34 24.70 -8.90
C THR A 52 -2.86 24.54 -8.54
N LEU A 53 -2.36 23.31 -8.47
CA LEU A 53 -0.97 23.00 -8.13
C LEU A 53 0.01 23.45 -9.23
N SER A 54 -0.36 23.25 -10.50
CA SER A 54 0.47 23.68 -11.65
C SER A 54 0.56 25.20 -11.79
N GLN A 55 -0.44 25.95 -11.32
CA GLN A 55 -0.41 27.41 -11.30
C GLN A 55 0.37 27.99 -10.10
N CYS A 56 0.67 27.19 -9.07
CA CYS A 56 1.32 27.67 -7.84
C CYS A 56 2.27 26.63 -7.24
N GLU A 57 3.58 26.81 -7.49
CA GLU A 57 4.64 25.91 -7.01
C GLU A 57 4.69 25.81 -5.48
N GLU A 58 4.35 26.89 -4.76
CA GLU A 58 4.25 26.88 -3.30
C GLU A 58 3.21 25.86 -2.82
N TYR A 59 2.05 25.76 -3.48
CA TYR A 59 1.00 24.80 -3.13
C TYR A 59 1.39 23.37 -3.45
N ALA A 60 2.05 23.14 -4.60
CA ALA A 60 2.62 21.83 -4.92
C ALA A 60 3.65 21.39 -3.87
N THR A 61 4.53 22.31 -3.46
CA THR A 61 5.55 22.05 -2.43
C THR A 61 4.93 21.77 -1.06
N LEU A 62 3.92 22.55 -0.67
CA LEU A 62 3.20 22.40 0.59
C LEU A 62 2.49 21.04 0.67
N LEU A 63 1.74 20.66 -0.38
CA LEU A 63 1.05 19.37 -0.41
C LEU A 63 2.04 18.19 -0.43
N ARG A 64 3.09 18.28 -1.24
CA ARG A 64 4.17 17.28 -1.28
C ARG A 64 4.80 17.07 0.10
N ASN A 65 5.16 18.15 0.78
CA ASN A 65 5.81 18.07 2.08
C ASN A 65 4.84 17.60 3.18
N ALA A 66 3.56 17.97 3.12
CA ALA A 66 2.53 17.46 4.03
C ALA A 66 2.33 15.94 3.88
N ILE A 67 2.34 15.41 2.65
CA ILE A 67 2.24 13.97 2.41
C ILE A 67 3.49 13.26 2.96
N LEU A 68 4.69 13.76 2.65
CA LEU A 68 5.93 13.14 3.11
C LEU A 68 6.13 13.24 4.63
N SER A 69 5.67 14.32 5.28
CA SER A 69 5.76 14.46 6.74
C SER A 69 4.88 13.43 7.46
N ILE A 70 3.69 13.14 6.93
CA ILE A 70 2.85 12.07 7.47
C ILE A 70 3.50 10.70 7.22
N ILE A 71 4.03 10.43 6.03
CA ILE A 71 4.66 9.13 5.75
C ILE A 71 5.88 8.88 6.64
N GLN A 72 6.73 9.89 6.88
CA GLN A 72 7.97 9.71 7.62
C GLN A 72 7.78 9.56 9.14
N GLU A 73 6.76 10.22 9.71
CA GLU A 73 6.60 10.35 11.17
C GLU A 73 5.76 9.23 11.77
N LYS A 74 4.97 8.56 10.94
CA LYS A 74 4.04 7.52 11.37
C LYS A 74 4.66 6.14 11.18
N LYS A 75 4.19 5.16 11.96
CA LYS A 75 4.53 3.75 11.76
C LYS A 75 3.85 3.25 10.48
N SER A 76 4.57 3.30 9.37
CA SER A 76 4.04 3.06 8.01
C SER A 76 3.94 1.59 7.64
N VAL A 77 4.69 0.73 8.33
CA VAL A 77 4.65 -0.73 8.17
C VAL A 77 3.20 -1.23 8.23
N SER A 78 2.40 -0.77 9.20
CA SER A 78 1.02 -1.23 9.32
C SER A 78 0.15 -0.92 8.10
N LEU A 79 0.35 0.23 7.44
CA LEU A 79 -0.40 0.58 6.23
C LEU A 79 0.12 -0.22 5.02
N PHE A 80 1.44 -0.23 4.83
CA PHE A 80 2.03 -0.83 3.62
C PHE A 80 2.08 -2.36 3.66
N ALA A 81 2.24 -2.97 4.84
CA ALA A 81 2.45 -4.40 5.03
C ALA A 81 1.27 -5.15 5.67
N ASP A 82 0.27 -4.47 6.25
CA ASP A 82 -0.90 -5.12 6.86
C ASP A 82 -2.20 -4.83 6.08
N SER A 83 -2.41 -3.60 5.64
CA SER A 83 -3.70 -3.20 5.03
C SER A 83 -3.96 -3.91 3.71
N GLY A 84 -5.08 -4.65 3.67
CA GLY A 84 -5.52 -5.44 2.52
C GLY A 84 -4.94 -6.86 2.46
N ILE A 85 -4.14 -7.27 3.45
CA ILE A 85 -3.60 -8.63 3.57
C ILE A 85 -4.39 -9.39 4.64
N GLN A 86 -4.78 -10.63 4.33
CA GLN A 86 -5.53 -11.49 5.23
C GLN A 86 -4.73 -11.76 6.52
N THR A 87 -5.35 -11.54 7.68
CA THR A 87 -4.70 -11.72 8.98
C THR A 87 -4.49 -13.20 9.30
N ASN A 88 -3.59 -13.48 10.26
CA ASN A 88 -3.35 -14.83 10.80
C ASN A 88 -4.55 -15.43 11.54
N HIS A 89 -5.59 -14.63 11.81
CA HIS A 89 -6.78 -15.09 12.51
C HIS A 89 -7.69 -15.89 11.57
N GLY A 90 -8.25 -17.00 12.05
CA GLY A 90 -9.21 -17.78 11.26
C GLY A 90 -10.41 -16.93 10.83
N PHE A 91 -11.01 -17.27 9.69
CA PHE A 91 -12.16 -16.58 9.09
C PHE A 91 -13.23 -16.10 10.08
N PHE A 92 -13.61 -16.95 11.05
CA PHE A 92 -14.63 -16.63 12.05
C PHE A 92 -14.16 -15.64 13.12
N ALA A 93 -12.87 -15.65 13.48
CA ALA A 93 -12.32 -14.68 14.42
C ALA A 93 -12.27 -13.28 13.80
N GLU A 94 -11.94 -13.18 12.52
CA GLU A 94 -11.94 -11.91 11.78
C GLU A 94 -13.37 -11.38 11.55
N LEU A 95 -14.34 -12.26 11.26
CA LEU A 95 -15.75 -11.89 11.17
C LEU A 95 -16.30 -11.38 12.51
N PHE A 96 -16.00 -12.08 13.61
CA PHE A 96 -16.40 -11.65 14.96
C PHE A 96 -15.73 -10.34 15.36
N ARG A 97 -14.45 -10.16 15.02
CA ARG A 97 -13.70 -8.92 15.21
C ARG A 97 -14.37 -7.74 14.48
N ARG A 98 -14.73 -7.90 13.20
CA ARG A 98 -15.42 -6.85 12.41
C ARG A 98 -16.81 -6.53 12.94
N ILE A 99 -17.57 -7.53 13.39
CA ILE A 99 -18.87 -7.32 14.07
C ILE A 99 -18.66 -6.54 15.38
N SER A 100 -17.65 -6.91 16.16
CA SER A 100 -17.30 -6.22 17.41
C SER A 100 -16.88 -4.78 17.16
N HIS A 101 -16.06 -4.49 16.14
CA HIS A 101 -15.63 -3.12 15.84
C HIS A 101 -16.75 -2.22 15.30
N ARG A 102 -17.82 -2.80 14.75
CA ARG A 102 -19.03 -2.03 14.42
C ARG A 102 -19.77 -1.56 15.68
N ILE A 103 -19.59 -2.24 16.81
CA ILE A 103 -20.22 -1.93 18.11
C ILE A 103 -19.26 -1.11 19.00
N LEU A 104 -17.96 -1.41 18.94
CA LEU A 104 -16.89 -0.71 19.67
C LEU A 104 -15.73 -0.41 18.70
N PRO A 105 -15.72 0.76 18.02
CA PRO A 105 -14.65 1.12 17.11
C PRO A 105 -13.30 1.10 17.82
N ASP A 106 -12.25 0.68 17.11
CA ASP A 106 -10.88 0.76 17.62
C ASP A 106 -10.52 2.20 17.98
N VAL A 107 -9.74 2.37 19.06
CA VAL A 107 -9.17 3.66 19.41
C VAL A 107 -8.17 4.05 18.32
N ILE A 108 -8.39 5.20 17.69
CA ILE A 108 -7.52 5.74 16.64
C ILE A 108 -6.16 6.07 17.26
N ASP A 109 -5.12 5.32 16.88
CA ASP A 109 -3.74 5.62 17.29
C ASP A 109 -3.05 6.43 16.20
N ARG A 110 -3.00 7.74 16.40
CA ARG A 110 -2.39 8.71 15.48
C ARG A 110 -0.87 8.56 15.31
N GLN A 111 -0.23 7.58 15.96
CA GLN A 111 1.14 7.16 15.67
C GLN A 111 1.22 6.23 14.45
N TYR A 112 0.15 5.51 14.13
CA TYR A 112 0.11 4.57 13.02
C TYR A 112 -0.42 5.23 11.75
N LEU A 113 0.26 4.97 10.62
CA LEU A 113 -0.09 5.60 9.35
C LEU A 113 -1.47 5.14 8.88
N LYS A 114 -1.86 3.88 9.14
CA LYS A 114 -3.19 3.35 8.81
C LYS A 114 -4.33 4.13 9.46
N ASP A 115 -4.15 4.59 10.69
CA ASP A 115 -5.18 5.29 11.44
C ASP A 115 -5.29 6.74 10.97
N VAL A 116 -4.16 7.38 10.65
CA VAL A 116 -4.14 8.68 9.98
C VAL A 116 -4.75 8.61 8.58
N PHE A 117 -4.46 7.55 7.84
CA PHE A 117 -5.03 7.33 6.52
C PHE A 117 -6.55 7.16 6.58
N GLY A 118 -7.06 6.43 7.58
CA GLY A 118 -8.49 6.31 7.86
C GLY A 118 -9.15 7.60 8.38
N LEU A 119 -8.39 8.55 8.94
CA LEU A 119 -8.90 9.90 9.25
C LEU A 119 -9.05 10.76 7.98
N ILE A 120 -8.13 10.60 7.03
CA ILE A 120 -8.14 11.33 5.76
C ILE A 120 -9.27 10.79 4.84
N PHE A 121 -9.36 9.46 4.68
CA PHE A 121 -10.42 8.75 3.96
C PHE A 121 -11.47 8.23 4.93
N HIS A 122 -12.18 9.13 5.60
CA HIS A 122 -13.03 8.81 6.74
C HIS A 122 -14.42 8.27 6.41
N LYS A 123 -14.79 8.12 5.14
CA LYS A 123 -16.06 7.51 4.75
C LYS A 123 -15.82 6.15 4.11
N ASN A 124 -16.60 5.14 4.51
CA ASN A 124 -16.52 3.80 3.89
C ASN A 124 -16.74 3.85 2.36
N SER A 125 -17.57 4.79 1.90
CA SER A 125 -17.83 5.02 0.47
C SER A 125 -16.68 5.69 -0.28
N ASP A 126 -15.58 6.02 0.41
CA ASP A 126 -14.41 6.59 -0.26
C ASP A 126 -13.73 5.59 -1.18
N SER A 127 -13.83 4.29 -0.86
CA SER A 127 -13.39 3.19 -1.74
C SER A 127 -14.03 3.29 -3.13
N ASP A 128 -15.35 3.50 -3.20
CA ASP A 128 -16.11 3.42 -4.44
C ASP A 128 -15.67 4.48 -5.46
N TRP A 129 -15.56 5.75 -5.03
CA TRP A 129 -15.18 6.82 -5.96
C TRP A 129 -13.67 6.84 -6.24
N VAL A 130 -12.83 6.51 -5.24
CA VAL A 130 -11.37 6.48 -5.45
C VAL A 130 -10.98 5.40 -6.44
N THR A 131 -11.55 4.20 -6.30
CA THR A 131 -11.31 3.10 -7.23
C THR A 131 -11.93 3.35 -8.60
N GLY A 132 -13.10 4.01 -8.65
CA GLY A 132 -13.81 4.36 -9.88
C GLY A 132 -13.12 5.42 -10.76
N VAL A 133 -12.43 6.40 -10.17
CA VAL A 133 -11.66 7.40 -10.94
C VAL A 133 -10.53 6.72 -11.72
N GLU A 134 -10.36 7.06 -12.99
CA GLU A 134 -9.33 6.45 -13.86
C GLU A 134 -7.91 6.62 -13.30
N ASP A 135 -7.07 5.59 -13.49
CA ASP A 135 -5.69 5.58 -12.97
C ASP A 135 -4.86 6.76 -13.48
N GLN A 136 -5.12 7.18 -14.72
CA GLN A 136 -4.40 8.29 -15.34
C GLN A 136 -4.63 9.62 -14.62
N VAL A 137 -5.82 9.85 -14.07
CA VAL A 137 -6.18 11.07 -13.34
C VAL A 137 -5.39 11.16 -12.02
N TRP A 138 -5.27 10.03 -11.31
CA TRP A 138 -4.42 9.94 -10.12
C TRP A 138 -2.94 10.08 -10.46
N ALA A 139 -2.49 9.46 -11.56
CA ALA A 139 -1.11 9.59 -12.01
C ALA A 139 -0.75 11.03 -12.37
N ASP A 140 -1.66 11.79 -12.98
CA ASP A 140 -1.49 13.21 -13.27
C ASP A 140 -1.33 14.03 -11.99
N LEU A 141 -2.13 13.75 -10.95
CA LEU A 141 -1.99 14.40 -9.64
C LEU A 141 -0.63 14.11 -9.02
N PHE A 142 -0.22 12.84 -8.95
CA PHE A 142 1.07 12.46 -8.36
C PHE A 142 2.27 13.03 -9.14
N ALA A 143 2.18 13.08 -10.48
CA ALA A 143 3.20 13.73 -11.31
C ALA A 143 3.27 15.24 -11.07
N THR A 144 2.11 15.91 -10.89
CA THR A 144 2.03 17.35 -10.61
C THR A 144 2.70 17.73 -9.28
N LEU A 145 2.73 16.82 -8.30
CA LEU A 145 3.41 17.05 -7.02
C LEU A 145 4.93 17.12 -7.14
N GLN A 146 5.51 16.54 -8.20
CA GLN A 146 6.96 16.54 -8.46
C GLN A 146 7.79 16.11 -7.23
N PHE A 147 7.56 14.88 -6.76
CA PHE A 147 8.23 14.32 -5.57
C PHE A 147 9.76 14.36 -5.65
N GLN A 148 10.35 14.39 -6.85
CA GLN A 148 11.78 14.57 -7.05
C GLN A 148 12.32 15.87 -6.42
N HIS A 149 11.51 16.93 -6.35
CA HIS A 149 11.85 18.23 -5.76
C HIS A 149 11.60 18.31 -4.24
N ALA A 150 11.20 17.21 -3.58
CA ALA A 150 11.11 17.19 -2.12
C ALA A 150 12.49 17.29 -1.44
N ASP A 151 12.47 17.77 -0.20
CA ASP A 151 13.63 17.78 0.69
C ASP A 151 14.26 16.38 0.80
N LEU A 152 15.60 16.33 0.76
CA LEU A 152 16.35 15.08 0.76
C LEU A 152 16.16 14.28 2.05
N SER A 153 16.05 14.96 3.21
CA SER A 153 15.83 14.31 4.50
C SER A 153 14.44 13.69 4.58
N LEU A 154 13.40 14.42 4.13
CA LEU A 154 12.03 13.89 4.04
C LEU A 154 11.96 12.66 3.13
N LYS A 155 12.56 12.74 1.93
CA LYS A 155 12.63 11.61 0.99
C LYS A 155 13.35 10.41 1.59
N ALA A 156 14.50 10.61 2.23
CA ALA A 156 15.28 9.54 2.82
C ALA A 156 14.50 8.81 3.93
N LYS A 157 13.79 9.56 4.78
CA LYS A 157 12.97 8.97 5.85
C LYS A 157 11.73 8.25 5.31
N ALA A 158 11.04 8.81 4.31
CA ALA A 158 9.93 8.12 3.65
C ALA A 158 10.39 6.83 2.93
N LYS A 159 11.56 6.88 2.26
CA LYS A 159 12.20 5.69 1.67
C LYS A 159 12.51 4.64 2.73
N LYS A 160 13.03 5.03 3.89
CA LYS A 160 13.28 4.11 5.02
C LYS A 160 12.01 3.38 5.44
N GLN A 161 10.88 4.08 5.58
CA GLN A 161 9.60 3.47 5.92
C GLN A 161 9.12 2.43 4.89
N LEU A 162 9.37 2.68 3.61
CA LEU A 162 9.09 1.73 2.54
C LEU A 162 9.99 0.49 2.64
N VAL A 163 11.29 0.67 2.88
CA VAL A 163 12.25 -0.43 3.09
C VAL A 163 11.86 -1.27 4.31
N ASP A 164 11.52 -0.63 5.43
CA ASP A 164 11.09 -1.31 6.64
C ASP A 164 9.82 -2.15 6.38
N ALA A 165 8.85 -1.65 5.61
CA ALA A 165 7.66 -2.40 5.21
C ALA A 165 7.97 -3.60 4.30
N ILE A 166 8.89 -3.43 3.34
CA ILE A 166 9.36 -4.50 2.45
C ILE A 166 10.04 -5.62 3.26
N GLN A 167 10.91 -5.26 4.22
CA GLN A 167 11.55 -6.24 5.10
C GLN A 167 10.53 -7.00 5.94
N VAL A 168 9.55 -6.32 6.54
CA VAL A 168 8.50 -6.96 7.34
C VAL A 168 7.65 -7.92 6.51
N LEU A 169 7.26 -7.54 5.29
CA LEU A 169 6.55 -8.43 4.37
C LEU A 169 7.37 -9.66 4.03
N SER A 170 8.67 -9.48 3.76
CA SER A 170 9.58 -10.59 3.45
C SER A 170 9.71 -11.57 4.62
N TYR A 171 9.86 -11.09 5.86
CA TYR A 171 9.87 -11.97 7.04
C TYR A 171 8.55 -12.72 7.23
N ARG A 172 7.40 -12.06 6.99
CA ARG A 172 6.09 -12.70 7.10
C ARG A 172 5.83 -13.72 6.01
N LEU A 173 6.34 -13.48 4.80
CA LEU A 173 6.30 -14.44 3.72
C LEU A 173 7.14 -15.68 4.07
N SER A 174 8.34 -15.49 4.64
CA SER A 174 9.15 -16.58 5.18
C SER A 174 8.39 -17.41 6.22
N ALA A 175 7.75 -16.74 7.20
CA ALA A 175 6.96 -17.43 8.22
C ALA A 175 5.76 -18.20 7.62
N SER A 176 5.06 -17.60 6.65
CA SER A 176 3.92 -18.24 5.98
C SER A 176 4.34 -19.48 5.17
N GLY A 177 5.55 -19.45 4.60
CA GLY A 177 6.15 -20.59 3.90
C GLY A 177 6.51 -21.78 4.81
N LEU A 178 6.63 -21.55 6.11
CA LEU A 178 6.94 -22.56 7.12
C LEU A 178 5.70 -23.02 7.91
N GLU A 179 4.50 -22.62 7.50
CA GLU A 179 3.27 -23.08 8.15
C GLU A 179 3.07 -24.59 7.90
N PRO A 180 2.67 -25.38 8.93
CA PRO A 180 2.55 -26.84 8.82
C PRO A 180 1.63 -27.31 7.69
N ASP A 181 0.58 -26.54 7.38
CA ASP A 181 -0.35 -26.84 6.29
C ASP A 181 0.33 -26.82 4.91
N LEU A 182 1.37 -26.00 4.74
CA LEU A 182 2.17 -25.94 3.51
C LEU A 182 3.21 -27.07 3.47
N ILE A 183 3.94 -27.24 4.57
CA ILE A 183 5.00 -28.26 4.73
C ILE A 183 4.46 -29.68 4.50
N LYS A 184 3.28 -29.98 5.05
CA LYS A 184 2.63 -31.30 4.90
C LYS A 184 2.47 -31.73 3.44
N HIS A 185 2.37 -30.77 2.52
CA HIS A 185 2.17 -31.03 1.10
C HIS A 185 3.45 -30.87 0.27
N HIS A 186 4.50 -30.22 0.82
CA HIS A 186 5.80 -29.98 0.20
C HIS A 186 6.89 -30.01 1.30
N GLU A 187 7.39 -31.20 1.63
CA GLU A 187 8.32 -31.42 2.76
C GLU A 187 9.66 -30.66 2.59
N ASP A 188 10.13 -30.46 1.35
CA ASP A 188 11.35 -29.71 1.02
C ASP A 188 11.32 -28.23 1.49
N LEU A 189 10.18 -27.74 2.00
CA LEU A 189 10.05 -26.40 2.57
C LEU A 189 10.63 -26.26 3.98
N GLU A 190 10.89 -27.37 4.68
CA GLU A 190 11.62 -27.34 5.95
C GLU A 190 13.11 -27.04 5.77
N ASP A 191 13.66 -27.24 4.57
CA ASP A 191 15.06 -27.00 4.27
C ASP A 191 15.38 -25.50 4.17
N TYR A 192 16.61 -25.13 4.51
CA TYR A 192 17.14 -23.77 4.33
C TYR A 192 17.15 -23.30 2.86
N THR A 193 16.94 -24.21 1.92
CA THR A 193 16.82 -23.95 0.48
C THR A 193 15.40 -23.56 0.06
N SER A 194 14.43 -23.56 0.99
CA SER A 194 13.06 -23.12 0.74
C SER A 194 13.04 -21.72 0.12
N PRO A 195 12.33 -21.51 -1.01
CA PRO A 195 12.30 -20.20 -1.68
C PRO A 195 11.76 -19.09 -0.77
N PHE A 196 10.92 -19.44 0.21
CA PHE A 196 10.40 -18.51 1.21
C PHE A 196 11.46 -17.99 2.17
N ILE A 197 12.49 -18.78 2.47
CA ILE A 197 13.63 -18.38 3.30
C ILE A 197 14.66 -17.65 2.44
N VAL A 198 15.00 -18.23 1.29
CA VAL A 198 16.01 -17.66 0.38
C VAL A 198 15.62 -16.26 -0.07
N GLN A 199 14.35 -15.99 -0.40
CA GLN A 199 13.92 -14.63 -0.79
C GLN A 199 14.21 -13.59 0.29
N ASN A 200 14.09 -13.94 1.58
CA ASN A 200 14.36 -12.99 2.67
C ASN A 200 15.85 -12.75 2.84
N VAL A 201 16.65 -13.82 2.76
CA VAL A 201 18.12 -13.71 2.82
C VAL A 201 18.64 -12.80 1.71
N GLU A 202 18.20 -13.02 0.47
CA GLU A 202 18.63 -12.20 -0.68
C GLU A 202 18.13 -10.76 -0.59
N LEU A 203 16.90 -10.54 -0.11
CA LEU A 203 16.35 -9.20 0.08
C LEU A 203 17.05 -8.40 1.19
N LEU A 204 17.48 -9.05 2.27
CA LEU A 204 18.28 -8.39 3.32
C LEU A 204 19.71 -8.07 2.85
N LYS A 205 20.32 -8.98 2.07
CA LYS A 205 21.62 -8.71 1.42
C LYS A 205 21.51 -7.52 0.48
N PHE A 206 20.46 -7.48 -0.35
CA PHE A 206 20.18 -6.40 -1.27
C PHE A 206 20.11 -5.02 -0.57
N PHE A 207 19.53 -4.95 0.64
CA PHE A 207 19.49 -3.70 1.40
C PHE A 207 20.78 -3.33 2.13
N SER A 208 21.72 -4.28 2.23
CA SER A 208 23.00 -4.09 2.91
C SER A 208 24.13 -3.73 1.93
N ASP A 209 23.94 -3.98 0.63
CA ASP A 209 24.93 -3.73 -0.41
C ASP A 209 24.77 -2.32 -1.01
N GLU A 210 25.88 -1.59 -1.15
CA GLU A 210 25.90 -0.28 -1.81
C GLU A 210 26.02 -0.41 -3.35
N SER A 211 26.32 -1.60 -3.86
CA SER A 211 26.59 -1.89 -5.28
C SER A 211 25.47 -2.70 -5.97
N ILE A 212 24.23 -2.24 -5.79
CA ILE A 212 23.03 -2.87 -6.35
C ILE A 212 23.04 -2.83 -7.88
N THR A 213 22.77 -3.97 -8.51
CA THR A 213 22.61 -4.09 -9.97
C THR A 213 21.17 -4.44 -10.38
N GLN A 214 20.84 -4.24 -11.66
CA GLN A 214 19.57 -4.71 -12.22
C GLN A 214 19.43 -6.24 -12.14
N ILE A 215 20.55 -6.98 -12.10
CA ILE A 215 20.55 -8.43 -11.94
C ILE A 215 20.01 -8.79 -10.56
N ASP A 216 20.36 -8.04 -9.52
CA ASP A 216 19.90 -8.29 -8.15
C ASP A 216 18.39 -8.01 -8.01
N ILE A 217 17.89 -6.95 -8.65
CA ILE A 217 16.45 -6.65 -8.73
C ILE A 217 15.70 -7.81 -9.37
N ASN A 218 16.16 -8.28 -10.53
CA ASN A 218 15.53 -9.40 -11.24
C ASN A 218 15.63 -10.70 -10.42
N HIS A 219 16.73 -10.91 -9.70
CA HIS A 219 16.91 -12.09 -8.85
C HIS A 219 15.86 -12.15 -7.74
N ILE A 220 15.57 -11.03 -7.06
CA ILE A 220 14.51 -10.95 -6.05
C ILE A 220 13.15 -11.31 -6.66
N HIS A 221 12.81 -10.81 -7.85
CA HIS A 221 11.56 -11.18 -8.53
C HIS A 221 11.45 -12.68 -8.80
N VAL A 222 12.52 -13.30 -9.29
CA VAL A 222 12.57 -14.75 -9.53
C VAL A 222 12.34 -15.53 -8.24
N MET A 223 12.93 -15.11 -7.11
CA MET A 223 12.69 -15.77 -5.81
C MET A 223 11.22 -15.65 -5.37
N LEU A 224 10.59 -14.49 -5.59
CA LEU A 224 9.17 -14.29 -5.29
C LEU A 224 8.26 -15.11 -6.21
N ASP A 225 8.62 -15.26 -7.48
CA ASP A 225 7.92 -16.16 -8.42
C ASP A 225 8.02 -17.63 -7.99
N GLN A 226 9.19 -18.04 -7.48
CA GLN A 226 9.37 -19.40 -6.95
C GLN A 226 8.48 -19.66 -5.73
N CYS A 227 8.34 -18.70 -4.81
CA CYS A 227 7.40 -18.79 -3.68
C CYS A 227 5.95 -18.98 -4.18
N GLN A 228 5.56 -18.22 -5.21
CA GLN A 228 4.24 -18.33 -5.81
C GLN A 228 4.02 -19.71 -6.46
N LEU A 229 4.99 -20.20 -7.23
CA LEU A 229 4.92 -21.51 -7.89
C LEU A 229 4.78 -22.66 -6.89
N VAL A 230 5.49 -22.63 -5.77
CA VAL A 230 5.32 -23.62 -4.69
C VAL A 230 3.91 -23.57 -4.13
N THR A 231 3.41 -22.38 -3.83
CA THR A 231 2.06 -22.19 -3.27
C THR A 231 0.99 -22.72 -4.21
N GLU A 232 1.11 -22.45 -5.51
CA GLU A 232 0.19 -22.95 -6.53
C GLU A 232 0.24 -24.48 -6.67
N LYS A 233 1.42 -25.09 -6.53
CA LYS A 233 1.56 -26.55 -6.52
C LYS A 233 0.86 -27.16 -5.31
N VAL A 234 1.03 -26.60 -4.12
CA VAL A 234 0.32 -27.06 -2.90
C VAL A 234 -1.19 -27.01 -3.13
N ARG A 235 -1.70 -25.87 -3.64
CA ARG A 235 -3.13 -25.67 -3.91
C ARG A 235 -3.67 -26.73 -4.87
N LYS A 236 -2.99 -26.97 -5.99
CA LYS A 236 -3.38 -27.98 -7.00
C LYS A 236 -3.38 -29.41 -6.45
N SER A 237 -2.40 -29.76 -5.61
CA SER A 237 -2.36 -31.09 -4.98
C SER A 237 -3.56 -31.34 -4.06
N CYS A 238 -4.15 -30.29 -3.48
CA CYS A 238 -5.29 -30.38 -2.58
C CYS A 238 -6.66 -30.40 -3.27
N GLU A 239 -6.74 -30.05 -4.57
CA GLU A 239 -7.98 -30.07 -5.34
C GLU A 239 -8.62 -31.48 -5.42
N TYR A 240 -7.80 -32.53 -5.35
CA TYR A 240 -8.25 -33.92 -5.45
C TYR A 240 -8.50 -34.60 -4.09
N THR A 241 -7.96 -34.05 -3.00
CA THR A 241 -8.02 -34.62 -1.63
C THR A 241 -8.89 -33.80 -0.67
N GLY A 242 -9.29 -32.59 -1.08
CA GLY A 242 -10.07 -31.63 -0.30
C GLY A 242 -9.18 -30.58 0.36
N THR A 243 -9.45 -29.29 0.09
CA THR A 243 -8.71 -28.17 0.67
C THR A 243 -9.33 -27.76 2.01
N SER A 244 -8.53 -27.63 3.07
CA SER A 244 -9.00 -27.04 4.33
C SER A 244 -9.21 -25.53 4.15
N ILE A 245 -10.20 -24.95 4.85
CA ILE A 245 -10.43 -23.50 4.89
C ILE A 245 -9.14 -22.75 5.32
N GLN A 246 -8.36 -23.37 6.21
CA GLN A 246 -7.07 -22.86 6.69
C GLN A 246 -6.05 -22.78 5.55
N LEU A 247 -5.90 -23.82 4.73
CA LEU A 247 -4.97 -23.84 3.61
C LEU A 247 -5.38 -22.86 2.50
N THR A 248 -6.69 -22.73 2.23
CA THR A 248 -7.20 -21.72 1.29
C THR A 248 -6.82 -20.31 1.77
N SER A 249 -7.06 -20.00 3.04
CA SER A 249 -6.69 -18.72 3.64
C SER A 249 -5.17 -18.48 3.63
N LEU A 250 -4.37 -19.50 3.97
CA LEU A 250 -2.90 -19.39 3.92
C LEU A 250 -2.40 -19.10 2.50
N THR A 251 -2.90 -19.84 1.51
CA THR A 251 -2.55 -19.65 0.09
C THR A 251 -2.90 -18.24 -0.38
N GLN A 252 -4.09 -17.75 -0.02
CA GLN A 252 -4.51 -16.39 -0.34
C GLN A 252 -3.62 -15.35 0.32
N ARG A 253 -3.29 -15.52 1.61
CA ARG A 253 -2.38 -14.64 2.34
C ARG A 253 -1.00 -14.59 1.69
N ILE A 254 -0.43 -15.74 1.33
CA ILE A 254 0.87 -15.81 0.64
C ILE A 254 0.80 -15.05 -0.68
N HIS A 255 -0.26 -15.26 -1.48
CA HIS A 255 -0.43 -14.53 -2.73
C HIS A 255 -0.51 -13.01 -2.52
N GLN A 256 -1.28 -12.55 -1.54
CA GLN A 256 -1.39 -11.12 -1.21
C GLN A 256 -0.05 -10.54 -0.73
N GLN A 257 0.68 -11.28 0.11
CA GLN A 257 2.01 -10.89 0.58
C GLN A 257 2.99 -10.77 -0.59
N ILE A 258 3.06 -11.75 -1.50
CA ILE A 258 3.92 -11.73 -2.68
C ILE A 258 3.58 -10.55 -3.59
N THR A 259 2.29 -10.35 -3.88
CA THR A 259 1.82 -9.25 -4.73
C THR A 259 2.17 -7.89 -4.13
N ARG A 260 1.92 -7.69 -2.83
CA ARG A 260 2.27 -6.44 -2.15
C ARG A 260 3.79 -6.25 -2.08
N LEU A 261 4.55 -7.30 -1.79
CA LEU A 261 6.01 -7.25 -1.71
C LEU A 261 6.63 -6.85 -3.06
N LYS A 262 6.20 -7.48 -4.17
CA LYS A 262 6.60 -7.09 -5.53
C LYS A 262 6.26 -5.63 -5.83
N LEU A 263 5.04 -5.20 -5.48
CA LEU A 263 4.60 -3.83 -5.73
C LEU A 263 5.45 -2.79 -4.98
N LEU A 264 5.66 -2.99 -3.68
CA LEU A 264 6.49 -2.08 -2.88
C LEU A 264 7.95 -2.07 -3.34
N PHE A 265 8.49 -3.25 -3.69
CA PHE A 265 9.84 -3.36 -4.23
C PHE A 265 10.00 -2.61 -5.56
N ASN A 266 9.04 -2.72 -6.48
CA ASN A 266 9.03 -1.98 -7.74
C ASN A 266 8.88 -0.46 -7.55
N ILE A 267 8.11 -0.02 -6.54
CA ILE A 267 8.05 1.40 -6.17
C ILE A 267 9.42 1.88 -5.68
N LEU A 268 10.10 1.07 -4.86
CA LEU A 268 11.44 1.40 -4.35
C LEU A 268 12.47 1.52 -5.48
N THR A 269 12.48 0.58 -6.42
CA THR A 269 13.46 0.54 -7.52
C THR A 269 13.18 1.58 -8.60
N ASP A 270 11.92 1.70 -9.02
CA ASP A 270 11.57 2.37 -10.29
C ASP A 270 10.92 3.74 -10.12
N VAL A 271 10.55 4.13 -8.90
CA VAL A 271 9.91 5.43 -8.58
C VAL A 271 10.73 6.22 -7.56
N VAL A 272 11.13 5.57 -6.47
CA VAL A 272 11.92 6.24 -5.42
C VAL A 272 13.41 6.29 -5.81
N GLY A 273 13.86 5.28 -6.55
CA GLY A 273 15.23 5.15 -7.01
C GLY A 273 16.19 4.64 -5.94
N MET A 274 17.13 3.79 -6.38
CA MET A 274 18.29 3.35 -5.62
C MET A 274 19.55 3.75 -6.39
N GLN A 275 19.85 5.05 -6.41
CA GLN A 275 21.10 5.65 -6.93
C GLN A 275 21.55 5.33 -8.37
N LEU A 276 20.84 4.49 -9.12
CA LEU A 276 21.08 4.23 -10.53
C LEU A 276 19.95 4.78 -11.39
N GLN A 277 20.38 5.58 -12.37
CA GLN A 277 19.68 6.11 -13.54
C GLN A 277 18.96 7.46 -13.36
N SER A 278 19.62 8.46 -13.93
CA SER A 278 19.04 9.63 -14.58
C SER A 278 17.77 9.27 -15.36
N GLU A 279 16.62 9.68 -14.85
CA GLU A 279 15.31 9.41 -15.44
C GLU A 279 15.11 10.17 -16.75
N ILE A 280 14.72 9.46 -17.80
CA ILE A 280 13.95 10.01 -18.91
C ILE A 280 12.52 10.23 -18.36
N GLN A 281 12.03 11.46 -18.38
CA GLN A 281 10.72 11.87 -17.82
C GLN A 281 9.52 11.03 -18.30
N GLU A 282 9.63 10.36 -19.45
CA GLU A 282 8.58 9.54 -20.05
C GLU A 282 8.28 8.24 -19.26
N HIS A 283 9.28 7.69 -18.56
CA HIS A 283 9.10 6.48 -17.73
C HIS A 283 8.50 6.78 -16.35
N ALA A 284 8.70 7.99 -15.80
CA ALA A 284 8.22 8.36 -14.47
C ALA A 284 6.69 8.29 -14.36
N LYS A 285 5.98 8.83 -15.35
CA LYS A 285 4.50 8.81 -15.37
C LYS A 285 3.95 7.39 -15.49
N THR A 286 4.57 6.58 -16.34
CA THR A 286 4.21 5.17 -16.53
C THR A 286 4.45 4.36 -15.25
N ASN A 287 5.55 4.60 -14.55
CA ASN A 287 5.85 3.97 -13.26
C ASN A 287 4.86 4.38 -12.17
N ILE A 288 4.50 5.68 -12.08
CA ILE A 288 3.46 6.15 -11.15
C ILE A 288 2.13 5.45 -11.42
N THR A 289 1.70 5.42 -12.69
CA THR A 289 0.41 4.83 -13.10
C THR A 289 0.36 3.33 -12.81
N SER A 290 1.43 2.59 -13.10
CA SER A 290 1.44 1.13 -12.95
C SER A 290 1.77 0.63 -11.54
N LYS A 291 2.32 1.47 -10.66
CA LYS A 291 2.85 1.04 -9.35
C LYS A 291 2.26 1.83 -8.18
N VAL A 292 2.33 3.16 -8.24
CA VAL A 292 1.88 4.02 -7.13
C VAL A 292 0.36 4.08 -7.06
N VAL A 293 -0.32 4.24 -8.19
CA VAL A 293 -1.79 4.33 -8.24
C VAL A 293 -2.46 3.03 -7.75
N PRO A 294 -2.06 1.83 -8.19
CA PRO A 294 -2.63 0.58 -7.67
C PRO A 294 -2.39 0.40 -6.17
N LEU A 295 -1.21 0.77 -5.66
CA LEU A 295 -0.97 0.76 -4.21
C LEU A 295 -1.95 1.69 -3.51
N PHE A 296 -2.02 2.96 -3.94
CA PHE A 296 -2.90 3.96 -3.35
C PHE A 296 -4.36 3.51 -3.30
N LYS A 297 -4.91 3.06 -4.44
CA LYS A 297 -6.28 2.54 -4.52
C LYS A 297 -6.51 1.36 -3.58
N SER A 298 -5.59 0.38 -3.57
CA SER A 298 -5.70 -0.79 -2.70
C SER A 298 -5.67 -0.43 -1.20
N LEU A 299 -4.94 0.63 -0.82
CA LEU A 299 -4.90 1.12 0.56
C LEU A 299 -6.20 1.82 0.94
N VAL A 300 -6.77 2.64 0.05
CA VAL A 300 -8.08 3.27 0.27
C VAL A 300 -9.18 2.24 0.40
N GLU A 301 -9.23 1.26 -0.50
CA GLU A 301 -10.19 0.16 -0.43
C GLU A 301 -10.05 -0.60 0.90
N ALA A 302 -8.83 -1.03 1.24
CA ALA A 302 -8.57 -1.79 2.46
C ALA A 302 -8.96 -1.03 3.74
N GLU A 303 -8.61 0.24 3.86
CA GLU A 303 -8.86 1.02 5.07
C GLU A 303 -10.30 1.54 5.17
N SER A 304 -10.95 1.82 4.04
CA SER A 304 -12.37 2.23 4.02
C SER A 304 -13.30 1.04 4.29
N GLU A 305 -12.91 -0.17 3.89
CA GLU A 305 -13.71 -1.38 4.07
C GLU A 305 -13.33 -2.22 5.31
N LYS A 306 -12.36 -1.78 6.13
CA LYS A 306 -11.88 -2.56 7.29
C LYS A 306 -12.97 -2.95 8.30
N ASN A 307 -14.03 -2.14 8.38
CA ASN A 307 -15.20 -2.39 9.24
C ASN A 307 -16.42 -2.92 8.45
N SER A 308 -16.30 -3.09 7.13
CA SER A 308 -17.36 -3.63 6.28
C SER A 308 -17.44 -5.14 6.42
N ILE A 309 -18.64 -5.63 6.75
CA ILE A 309 -18.94 -7.07 6.84
C ILE A 309 -19.17 -7.64 5.43
N SER A 310 -19.88 -6.92 4.56
CA SER A 310 -20.16 -7.37 3.19
C SER A 310 -18.89 -7.50 2.33
N GLY A 311 -17.91 -6.60 2.51
CA GLY A 311 -16.61 -6.67 1.83
C GLY A 311 -15.84 -7.96 2.17
N HIS A 312 -15.76 -8.31 3.46
CA HIS A 312 -15.12 -9.55 3.92
C HIS A 312 -15.82 -10.81 3.41
N TRP A 313 -17.16 -10.77 3.23
CA TRP A 313 -17.91 -11.89 2.65
C TRP A 313 -17.64 -12.03 1.15
N ARG A 314 -17.64 -10.95 0.36
CA ARG A 314 -17.34 -11.01 -1.09
C ARG A 314 -15.94 -11.56 -1.37
N GLN A 315 -14.94 -11.08 -0.63
CA GLN A 315 -13.54 -11.47 -0.79
C GLN A 315 -13.27 -12.96 -0.49
N ASN A 316 -14.12 -13.61 0.31
CA ASN A 316 -13.98 -15.03 0.68
C ASN A 316 -14.97 -15.94 -0.06
N MET A 317 -16.12 -15.44 -0.55
CA MET A 317 -17.10 -16.23 -1.29
C MET A 317 -16.74 -16.46 -2.76
N GLU A 318 -15.93 -15.61 -3.38
CA GLU A 318 -15.37 -15.89 -4.72
C GLU A 318 -14.36 -17.07 -4.71
N LEU A 319 -14.02 -17.59 -3.53
CA LEU A 319 -12.97 -18.59 -3.30
C LEU A 319 -13.51 -19.94 -2.80
N MET A 320 -14.83 -20.09 -2.63
CA MET A 320 -15.52 -21.36 -2.36
C MET A 320 -16.24 -21.84 -3.61
#